data_AF-K1X6K4-F1
#
_entry.id   AF-K1X6K4-F1
#
_cell.length_a   1.000
_cell.length_b   1.000
_cell.length_c   1.000
_cell.angle_alpha   90.00
_cell.angle_beta   90.00
_cell.angle_gamma   90.00
#
_symmetry.space_group_name_H-M   'P 1'
#
loop_
_entity.id
_entity.type
_entity.pdbx_description
1 polymer ?
#
loop_
_entity_poly.entity_id
_entity_poly.type
_entity_poly.pdbx_seq_one_letter_code
_entity_poly.pdbx_strand_id
1 'polypeptide(L)'
;MEISNCILNAAETVNGSNGFNSYHANTKVRLWNNIIYGNDLGTGITGNSAAEAIAYNNTIYNCNIGLSGAGVTLAKNNLVQSCVDGYSGAFNAESNYNISDIALDAPGANSKQATVVFKDAANGDFRLAPNDVEAYNAGTDLSADATIPFSTDILGNKRVATLWDIGANEKTRVIYYSVGTSVANLNTNGATVTVTGGYTATFSAVLPDNIGVGDKLTYGGNTAYIYKRNSGTVYLIQSATGGAATNIGAGTACTINRTFNTLSSAEDGADDASYLNTADLQANNIQLHFTCYADGTLSKVTIDGYTTAKDNYIRIYAPNLSSEVGASQRHDGVWNSNYVNVLLTASSNWQNLFYIMDDYVRIEGLQLAASNAGAYLWPKSLSSNDISSIYNAIYISDCIIKSSSSTEMTNSIYIQDGDENAFVYNNVIYDFNNSSGSRFNIINNAKAYVYNNTFFNCYYGMYNSGTGYSVIKNNLIQNCTDGYYGTFDTGSNYNISDLAGDAPGVNSINSKVINFVDKDNKDFHLSGL
;
A
#
# COMPACT_ATOMS: atom_id res chain seq x y z
N MET A 1 -2.05 11.67 36.11
CA MET A 1 -0.98 11.71 35.09
C MET A 1 -1.47 10.97 33.87
N GLU A 2 -1.22 11.51 32.68
CA GLU A 2 -1.72 10.96 31.42
C GLU A 2 -0.54 10.85 30.47
N ILE A 3 -0.32 9.64 29.93
CA ILE A 3 0.80 9.36 29.03
C ILE A 3 0.24 8.53 27.88
N SER A 4 0.46 9.02 26.66
CA SER A 4 0.01 8.32 25.48
C SER A 4 0.85 8.57 24.27
N ASN A 5 0.73 7.65 23.32
CA ASN A 5 1.40 7.71 22.03
C ASN A 5 2.93 7.81 22.14
N CYS A 6 3.50 7.22 23.21
CA CYS A 6 4.93 7.22 23.46
C CYS A 6 5.56 5.88 23.09
N ILE A 7 6.80 5.92 22.61
CA ILE A 7 7.65 4.75 22.42
C ILE A 7 8.76 4.78 23.47
N LEU A 8 8.82 3.75 24.32
CA LEU A 8 9.85 3.57 25.35
C LEU A 8 10.68 2.34 25.01
N ASN A 9 11.96 2.56 24.74
CA ASN A 9 12.97 1.52 24.58
C ASN A 9 13.92 1.55 25.79
N ALA A 10 13.95 0.47 26.56
CA ALA A 10 14.85 0.36 27.70
C ALA A 10 16.14 -0.39 27.31
N ALA A 11 17.02 0.28 26.59
CA ALA A 11 18.22 -0.33 26.01
C ALA A 11 19.22 -0.95 27.02
N GLU A 12 19.09 -0.66 28.33
CA GLU A 12 19.93 -1.22 29.38
C GLU A 12 19.14 -1.38 30.70
N THR A 13 18.66 -2.60 30.99
CA THR A 13 17.96 -2.85 32.26
C THR A 13 18.85 -3.47 33.33
N VAL A 14 18.87 -2.85 34.50
CA VAL A 14 19.17 -3.52 35.77
C VAL A 14 17.88 -4.11 36.36
N ASN A 15 18.02 -5.15 37.18
CA ASN A 15 16.90 -5.80 37.87
C ASN A 15 16.07 -4.77 38.66
N GLY A 16 14.76 -4.73 38.45
CA GLY A 16 13.83 -3.80 39.11
C GLY A 16 13.59 -2.46 38.39
N SER A 17 14.10 -2.32 37.15
CA SER A 17 13.74 -1.20 36.26
C SER A 17 12.25 -1.27 35.88
N ASN A 18 11.63 -0.10 35.69
CA ASN A 18 10.22 0.02 35.28
C ASN A 18 10.13 0.97 34.09
N GLY A 19 9.42 0.59 33.03
CA GLY A 19 9.07 1.51 31.94
C GLY A 19 8.16 2.62 32.45
N PHE A 20 7.04 2.24 33.06
CA PHE A 20 6.17 3.13 33.84
C PHE A 20 5.89 2.58 35.23
N ASN A 21 5.94 3.44 36.25
CA ASN A 21 5.65 3.06 37.63
C ASN A 21 4.71 4.07 38.30
N SER A 22 3.58 3.58 38.81
CA SER A 22 2.60 4.37 39.56
C SER A 22 2.83 4.22 41.08
N TYR A 23 3.68 5.07 41.69
CA TYR A 23 4.14 4.83 43.08
C TYR A 23 3.47 5.68 44.18
N HIS A 24 2.68 6.71 43.84
CA HIS A 24 2.14 7.64 44.84
C HIS A 24 0.66 7.41 45.19
N ALA A 25 0.37 7.36 46.49
CA ALA A 25 -0.97 7.23 47.02
C ALA A 25 -1.93 8.29 46.46
N ASN A 26 -3.16 7.88 46.11
CA ASN A 26 -4.23 8.73 45.57
C ASN A 26 -3.93 9.36 44.19
N THR A 27 -3.00 8.80 43.41
CA THR A 27 -2.78 9.22 42.03
C THR A 27 -3.45 8.26 41.05
N LYS A 28 -4.13 8.82 40.03
CA LYS A 28 -4.58 8.06 38.86
C LYS A 28 -3.57 8.25 37.73
N VAL A 29 -3.08 7.15 37.17
CA VAL A 29 -2.17 7.14 36.02
C VAL A 29 -2.89 6.49 34.85
N ARG A 30 -3.05 7.25 33.76
CA ARG A 30 -3.71 6.81 32.52
C ARG A 30 -2.64 6.62 31.46
N LEU A 31 -2.56 5.41 30.91
CA LEU A 31 -1.54 4.99 29.95
C LEU A 31 -2.26 4.40 28.74
N TRP A 32 -2.16 5.03 27.56
CA TRP A 32 -2.75 4.43 26.36
C TRP A 32 -1.95 4.61 25.09
N ASN A 33 -2.09 3.68 24.15
CA ASN A 33 -1.38 3.70 22.87
C ASN A 33 0.14 3.83 23.01
N ASN A 34 0.75 3.28 24.06
CA ASN A 34 2.21 3.31 24.22
C ASN A 34 2.82 2.00 23.72
N ILE A 35 4.03 2.10 23.17
CA ILE A 35 4.87 0.94 22.86
C ILE A 35 6.02 0.91 23.87
N ILE A 36 6.17 -0.19 24.59
CA ILE A 36 7.19 -0.37 25.63
C ILE A 36 7.94 -1.65 25.33
N TYR A 37 9.27 -1.57 25.15
CA TYR A 37 10.03 -2.76 24.83
C TYR A 37 11.47 -2.76 25.32
N GLY A 38 12.05 -3.95 25.40
CA GLY A 38 13.46 -4.18 25.76
C GLY A 38 13.72 -4.11 27.27
N ASN A 39 12.69 -4.17 28.12
CA ASN A 39 12.89 -4.18 29.58
C ASN A 39 13.17 -5.60 30.10
N ASP A 40 14.19 -6.27 29.56
CA ASP A 40 14.40 -7.73 29.73
C ASP A 40 14.59 -8.16 31.19
N LEU A 41 15.05 -7.26 32.08
CA LEU A 41 15.16 -7.47 33.53
C LEU A 41 14.18 -6.62 34.36
N GLY A 42 13.25 -5.94 33.71
CA GLY A 42 12.35 -4.95 34.29
C GLY A 42 10.87 -5.20 34.00
N THR A 43 10.02 -4.33 34.54
CA THR A 43 8.57 -4.35 34.28
C THR A 43 8.19 -3.28 33.26
N GLY A 44 7.38 -3.61 32.26
CA GLY A 44 6.88 -2.63 31.29
C GLY A 44 6.01 -1.57 31.97
N ILE A 45 4.90 -1.99 32.57
CA ILE A 45 3.98 -1.13 33.33
C ILE A 45 3.73 -1.71 34.72
N THR A 46 3.94 -0.90 35.76
CA THR A 46 3.68 -1.26 37.16
C THR A 46 2.52 -0.47 37.76
N GLY A 47 1.44 -1.18 38.08
CA GLY A 47 0.30 -0.71 38.84
C GLY A 47 0.43 -1.04 40.33
N ASN A 48 0.40 -0.02 41.20
CA ASN A 48 0.55 -0.19 42.65
C ASN A 48 -0.80 -0.11 43.38
N SER A 49 -0.95 -0.74 44.55
CA SER A 49 -2.20 -0.73 45.33
C SER A 49 -2.59 0.67 45.83
N ALA A 50 -1.63 1.59 45.89
CA ALA A 50 -1.85 2.97 46.32
C ALA A 50 -2.26 3.91 45.16
N ALA A 51 -2.08 3.50 43.90
CA ALA A 51 -2.29 4.32 42.70
C ALA A 51 -3.08 3.54 41.64
N GLU A 52 -4.23 4.06 41.22
CA GLU A 52 -5.03 3.43 40.16
C GLU A 52 -4.33 3.63 38.81
N ALA A 53 -3.67 2.59 38.31
CA ALA A 53 -3.12 2.54 36.95
C ALA A 53 -4.18 2.01 35.99
N ILE A 54 -4.48 2.77 34.95
CA ILE A 54 -5.41 2.42 33.88
C ILE A 54 -4.61 2.36 32.59
N ALA A 55 -4.45 1.16 32.06
CA ALA A 55 -3.64 0.87 30.89
C ALA A 55 -4.54 0.36 29.76
N TYR A 56 -4.68 1.12 28.68
CA TYR A 56 -5.49 0.77 27.52
C TYR A 56 -4.67 0.72 26.23
N ASN A 57 -4.85 -0.31 25.39
CA ASN A 57 -4.24 -0.32 24.06
C ASN A 57 -2.72 -0.07 24.05
N ASN A 58 -1.96 -0.59 25.02
CA ASN A 58 -0.51 -0.52 24.99
C ASN A 58 0.06 -1.79 24.34
N THR A 59 1.18 -1.67 23.65
CA THR A 59 1.99 -2.80 23.17
C THR A 59 3.23 -2.93 24.03
N ILE A 60 3.40 -4.06 24.71
CA ILE A 60 4.53 -4.34 25.60
C ILE A 60 5.24 -5.58 25.08
N TYR A 61 6.54 -5.47 24.81
CA TYR A 61 7.31 -6.53 24.15
C TYR A 61 8.65 -6.75 24.83
N ASN A 62 9.05 -8.00 25.02
CA ASN A 62 10.37 -8.35 25.56
C ASN A 62 10.68 -7.63 26.89
N CYS A 63 9.89 -7.94 27.92
CA CYS A 63 10.09 -7.45 29.28
C CYS A 63 10.18 -8.63 30.27
N ASN A 64 10.78 -8.46 31.45
CA ASN A 64 10.68 -9.50 32.48
C ASN A 64 9.22 -9.66 32.94
N ILE A 65 8.55 -8.55 33.25
CA ILE A 65 7.10 -8.52 33.45
C ILE A 65 6.50 -7.53 32.46
N GLY A 66 5.49 -7.92 31.68
CA GLY A 66 4.81 -7.00 30.78
C GLY A 66 4.05 -5.93 31.56
N LEU A 67 3.03 -6.37 32.31
CA LEU A 67 2.16 -5.51 33.11
C LEU A 67 1.93 -6.12 34.49
N SER A 68 2.28 -5.38 35.54
CA SER A 68 2.08 -5.79 36.94
C SER A 68 0.91 -5.04 37.57
N GLY A 69 0.05 -5.74 38.31
CA GLY A 69 -1.12 -5.19 38.98
C GLY A 69 -1.20 -5.53 40.47
N ALA A 70 -1.84 -4.64 41.24
CA ALA A 70 -2.05 -4.78 42.68
C ALA A 70 -3.53 -4.69 43.10
N GLY A 71 -4.43 -5.22 42.26
CA GLY A 71 -5.87 -5.39 42.49
C GLY A 71 -6.74 -4.23 41.99
N VAL A 72 -6.20 -3.02 41.94
CA VAL A 72 -6.90 -1.81 41.46
C VAL A 72 -6.53 -1.43 40.02
N THR A 73 -5.50 -2.05 39.46
CA THR A 73 -5.01 -1.79 38.10
C THR A 73 -6.02 -2.27 37.06
N LEU A 74 -6.45 -1.39 36.17
CA LEU A 74 -7.38 -1.69 35.09
C LEU A 74 -6.62 -1.83 33.77
N ALA A 75 -6.72 -3.00 33.14
CA ALA A 75 -6.08 -3.29 31.86
C ALA A 75 -7.13 -3.66 30.81
N LYS A 76 -7.21 -2.92 29.71
CA LYS A 76 -8.04 -3.30 28.55
C LYS A 76 -7.29 -3.19 27.24
N ASN A 77 -7.55 -4.08 26.29
CA ASN A 77 -6.96 -4.02 24.95
C ASN A 77 -5.41 -3.97 24.92
N ASN A 78 -4.70 -4.37 25.97
CA ASN A 78 -3.24 -4.35 25.94
C ASN A 78 -2.72 -5.62 25.26
N LEU A 79 -1.63 -5.44 24.51
CA LEU A 79 -0.92 -6.48 23.80
C LEU A 79 0.42 -6.68 24.48
N VAL A 80 0.59 -7.84 25.13
CA VAL A 80 1.84 -8.22 25.80
C VAL A 80 2.40 -9.46 25.09
N GLN A 81 3.65 -9.42 24.66
CA GLN A 81 4.29 -10.53 23.96
C GLN A 81 5.75 -10.69 24.37
N SER A 82 6.26 -11.91 24.31
CA SER A 82 7.66 -12.24 24.55
C SER A 82 8.19 -11.74 25.89
N CYS A 83 7.32 -11.62 26.90
CA CYS A 83 7.72 -11.31 28.26
C CYS A 83 7.99 -12.61 29.04
N VAL A 84 8.75 -12.55 30.14
CA VAL A 84 8.91 -13.74 31.02
C VAL A 84 7.61 -14.05 31.76
N ASP A 85 6.94 -13.01 32.23
CA ASP A 85 5.56 -13.02 32.71
C ASP A 85 4.79 -11.90 32.00
N GLY A 86 3.67 -12.19 31.34
CA GLY A 86 2.95 -11.17 30.58
C GLY A 86 2.18 -10.26 31.52
N TYR A 87 1.38 -10.86 32.40
CA TYR A 87 0.57 -10.18 33.39
C TYR A 87 0.77 -10.77 34.78
N SER A 88 1.30 -9.96 35.70
CA SER A 88 1.64 -10.40 37.05
C SER A 88 0.79 -9.74 38.12
N GLY A 89 0.42 -10.49 39.15
CA GLY A 89 -0.36 -9.98 40.29
C GLY A 89 -1.87 -9.94 40.06
N ALA A 90 -2.56 -9.08 40.80
CA ALA A 90 -4.03 -8.99 40.76
C ALA A 90 -4.49 -7.78 39.94
N PHE A 91 -5.60 -7.91 39.23
CA PHE A 91 -6.17 -6.86 38.40
C PHE A 91 -7.59 -6.52 38.81
N ASN A 92 -8.04 -5.32 38.46
CA ASN A 92 -9.43 -4.92 38.57
C ASN A 92 -10.30 -5.88 37.75
N ALA A 93 -11.45 -6.29 38.30
CA ALA A 93 -12.38 -7.22 37.67
C ALA A 93 -12.96 -6.74 36.33
N GLU A 94 -12.92 -5.44 36.04
CA GLU A 94 -13.32 -4.86 34.75
C GLU A 94 -12.24 -4.96 33.66
N SER A 95 -11.04 -5.45 34.00
CA SER A 95 -9.98 -5.70 33.01
C SER A 95 -10.44 -6.74 32.01
N ASN A 96 -10.20 -6.51 30.72
CA ASN A 96 -10.75 -7.36 29.66
C ASN A 96 -10.09 -7.15 28.29
N TYR A 97 -10.27 -8.09 27.36
CA TYR A 97 -9.77 -7.99 25.97
C TYR A 97 -8.25 -7.76 25.87
N ASN A 98 -7.47 -8.30 26.79
CA ASN A 98 -6.02 -8.27 26.73
C ASN A 98 -5.49 -9.49 25.99
N ILE A 99 -4.25 -9.43 25.48
CA ILE A 99 -3.60 -10.58 24.83
C ILE A 99 -2.20 -10.80 25.39
N SER A 100 -1.88 -12.05 25.69
CA SER A 100 -0.57 -12.53 26.13
C SER A 100 -0.20 -13.79 25.35
N ASP A 101 1.09 -14.03 25.11
CA ASP A 101 1.60 -15.32 24.62
C ASP A 101 1.76 -16.36 25.74
N ILE A 102 1.55 -15.96 26.99
CA ILE A 102 1.64 -16.83 28.17
C ILE A 102 0.26 -17.38 28.56
N ALA A 103 0.25 -18.58 29.13
CA ALA A 103 -0.97 -19.29 29.49
C ALA A 103 -1.67 -18.67 30.69
N LEU A 104 -2.92 -18.24 30.47
CA LEU A 104 -3.89 -17.85 31.52
C LEU A 104 -3.44 -16.70 32.43
N ASP A 105 -2.51 -15.85 31.98
CA ASP A 105 -2.04 -14.70 32.74
C ASP A 105 -2.82 -13.41 32.42
N ALA A 106 -3.24 -13.21 31.16
CA ALA A 106 -3.98 -12.04 30.72
C ALA A 106 -5.33 -11.89 31.46
N PRO A 107 -5.58 -10.77 32.17
CA PRO A 107 -6.77 -10.62 33.01
C PRO A 107 -8.03 -10.33 32.18
N GLY A 108 -9.15 -10.96 32.55
CA GLY A 108 -10.48 -10.71 31.98
C GLY A 108 -11.05 -11.83 31.11
N ALA A 109 -12.38 -11.89 31.01
CA ALA A 109 -13.09 -13.02 30.39
C ALA A 109 -12.92 -13.15 28.86
N ASN A 110 -12.71 -12.03 28.16
CA ASN A 110 -12.49 -11.98 26.71
C ASN A 110 -11.01 -11.81 26.36
N SER A 111 -10.12 -11.94 27.34
CA SER A 111 -8.68 -11.92 27.10
C SER A 111 -8.23 -13.22 26.45
N LYS A 112 -7.17 -13.15 25.65
CA LYS A 112 -6.69 -14.25 24.81
C LYS A 112 -5.29 -14.67 25.22
N GLN A 113 -5.04 -15.98 25.14
CA GLN A 113 -3.70 -16.53 25.03
C GLN A 113 -3.42 -16.79 23.55
N ALA A 114 -2.57 -15.97 22.93
CA ALA A 114 -2.10 -16.22 21.59
C ALA A 114 -0.79 -15.47 21.28
N THR A 115 -0.04 -15.99 20.33
CA THR A 115 1.12 -15.29 19.76
C THR A 115 0.66 -14.34 18.67
N VAL A 116 1.07 -13.08 18.79
CA VAL A 116 0.79 -12.04 17.78
C VAL A 116 1.93 -11.97 16.78
N VAL A 117 1.61 -11.78 15.50
CA VAL A 117 2.60 -11.60 14.44
C VAL A 117 2.77 -10.11 14.15
N PHE A 118 3.96 -9.58 14.42
CA PHE A 118 4.33 -8.20 14.08
C PHE A 118 4.97 -8.09 12.70
N LYS A 119 4.94 -6.88 12.13
CA LYS A 119 5.57 -6.57 10.85
C LYS A 119 7.08 -6.79 10.88
N ASP A 120 7.77 -6.27 11.91
CA ASP A 120 9.21 -6.46 12.09
C ASP A 120 9.64 -6.16 13.55
N ALA A 121 9.30 -7.05 14.47
CA ALA A 121 9.63 -6.89 15.90
C ALA A 121 11.14 -6.84 16.17
N ALA A 122 11.96 -7.49 15.34
CA ALA A 122 13.42 -7.49 15.50
C ALA A 122 14.03 -6.09 15.31
N ASN A 123 13.40 -5.26 14.49
CA ASN A 123 13.79 -3.87 14.27
C ASN A 123 12.88 -2.85 15.00
N GLY A 124 12.05 -3.32 15.95
CA GLY A 124 11.18 -2.45 16.75
C GLY A 124 9.89 -1.99 16.06
N ASP A 125 9.50 -2.60 14.94
CA ASP A 125 8.22 -2.33 14.26
C ASP A 125 7.13 -3.29 14.76
N PHE A 126 6.42 -2.84 15.79
CA PHE A 126 5.35 -3.59 16.45
C PHE A 126 3.95 -3.34 15.86
N ARG A 127 3.87 -2.85 14.62
CA ARG A 127 2.60 -2.85 13.89
C ARG A 127 2.18 -4.29 13.60
N LEU A 128 0.88 -4.57 13.63
CA LEU A 128 0.36 -5.91 13.31
C LEU A 128 0.72 -6.29 11.86
N ALA A 129 1.14 -7.53 11.66
CA ALA A 129 1.42 -8.04 10.33
C ALA A 129 0.12 -8.21 9.52
N PRO A 130 0.19 -8.19 8.17
CA PRO A 130 -0.97 -8.45 7.32
C PRO A 130 -1.70 -9.76 7.59
N ASN A 131 -0.99 -10.78 8.10
CA ASN A 131 -1.53 -12.10 8.41
C ASN A 131 -1.86 -12.32 9.90
N ASP A 132 -1.68 -11.32 10.77
CA ASP A 132 -2.17 -11.43 12.15
C ASP A 132 -3.70 -11.46 12.18
N VAL A 133 -4.23 -12.42 12.93
CA VAL A 133 -5.67 -12.64 13.13
C VAL A 133 -6.06 -12.64 14.61
N GLU A 134 -5.08 -12.58 15.51
CA GLU A 134 -5.29 -12.77 16.95
C GLU A 134 -5.59 -11.44 17.64
N ALA A 135 -4.81 -10.41 17.32
CA ALA A 135 -5.00 -9.05 17.81
C ALA A 135 -5.89 -8.20 16.88
N TYR A 136 -5.96 -8.57 15.59
CA TYR A 136 -6.79 -7.89 14.60
C TYR A 136 -8.29 -7.96 14.94
N ASN A 137 -8.96 -6.81 15.05
CA ASN A 137 -10.38 -6.66 15.41
C ASN A 137 -10.80 -7.49 16.63
N ALA A 138 -9.93 -7.59 17.64
CA ALA A 138 -10.14 -8.46 18.80
C ALA A 138 -10.39 -7.71 20.11
N GLY A 139 -10.23 -6.39 20.12
CA GLY A 139 -10.41 -5.50 21.26
C GLY A 139 -11.81 -4.92 21.35
N THR A 140 -12.08 -4.20 22.44
CA THR A 140 -13.32 -3.44 22.64
C THR A 140 -13.15 -1.98 22.20
N ASP A 141 -14.22 -1.36 21.70
CA ASP A 141 -14.26 0.09 21.46
C ASP A 141 -14.22 0.85 22.80
N LEU A 142 -13.26 1.77 22.94
CA LEU A 142 -13.08 2.63 24.12
C LEU A 142 -13.31 4.12 23.80
N SER A 143 -13.88 4.45 22.65
CA SER A 143 -14.13 5.83 22.22
C SER A 143 -15.03 6.64 23.15
N ALA A 144 -15.94 5.95 23.84
CA ALA A 144 -16.82 6.53 24.84
C ALA A 144 -16.50 6.04 26.27
N ASP A 145 -15.30 5.48 26.52
CA ASP A 145 -14.91 5.08 27.88
C ASP A 145 -14.93 6.29 28.81
N ALA A 146 -15.55 6.14 29.98
CA ALA A 146 -15.78 7.23 30.92
C ALA A 146 -14.49 7.78 31.55
N THR A 147 -13.39 7.02 31.49
CA THR A 147 -12.13 7.39 32.14
C THR A 147 -11.07 7.86 31.14
N ILE A 148 -11.00 7.21 29.97
CA ILE A 148 -10.08 7.58 28.89
C ILE A 148 -10.83 7.48 27.54
N PRO A 149 -11.56 8.53 27.11
CA PRO A 149 -12.15 8.54 25.78
C PRO A 149 -11.07 8.84 24.72
N PHE A 150 -10.84 7.93 23.78
CA PHE A 150 -9.93 8.15 22.65
C PHE A 150 -10.40 7.37 21.41
N SER A 151 -10.02 7.78 20.21
CA SER A 151 -10.48 7.09 18.98
C SER A 151 -9.37 6.91 17.95
N THR A 152 -8.12 7.15 18.33
CA THR A 152 -6.96 6.99 17.46
C THR A 152 -5.96 6.00 18.04
N ASP A 153 -5.05 5.50 17.22
CA ASP A 153 -3.90 4.70 17.62
C ASP A 153 -2.67 5.60 17.90
N ILE A 154 -1.50 4.98 18.14
CA ILE A 154 -0.23 5.69 18.39
C ILE A 154 0.21 6.62 17.24
N LEU A 155 -0.20 6.33 16.01
CA LEU A 155 0.15 7.12 14.82
C LEU A 155 -0.87 8.25 14.57
N GLY A 156 -1.92 8.35 15.39
CA GLY A 156 -3.04 9.27 15.18
C GLY A 156 -4.08 8.73 14.18
N ASN A 157 -3.95 7.49 13.72
CA ASN A 157 -4.89 6.87 12.81
C ASN A 157 -6.17 6.51 13.54
N LYS A 158 -7.34 6.76 12.94
CA LYS A 158 -8.63 6.43 13.55
C LYS A 158 -8.79 4.92 13.71
N ARG A 159 -9.34 4.52 14.85
CA ARG A 159 -9.83 3.17 15.13
C ARG A 159 -11.27 3.07 14.62
N VAL A 160 -11.40 2.61 13.38
CA VAL A 160 -12.65 2.69 12.60
C VAL A 160 -13.54 1.45 12.70
N ALA A 161 -13.00 0.31 13.12
CA ALA A 161 -13.76 -0.92 13.22
C ALA A 161 -14.62 -0.95 14.50
N THR A 162 -15.71 -1.72 14.47
CA THR A 162 -16.59 -1.94 15.65
C THR A 162 -15.87 -2.68 16.77
N LEU A 163 -14.82 -3.44 16.44
CA LEU A 163 -13.86 -4.01 17.37
C LEU A 163 -12.50 -3.44 17.00
N TRP A 164 -11.77 -2.94 17.98
CA TRP A 164 -10.44 -2.37 17.74
C TRP A 164 -9.37 -3.44 17.65
N ASP A 165 -8.24 -3.10 17.08
CA ASP A 165 -7.04 -3.92 17.25
C ASP A 165 -6.53 -3.83 18.70
N ILE A 166 -6.17 -4.98 19.27
CA ILE A 166 -5.53 -5.04 20.58
C ILE A 166 -4.08 -4.51 20.45
N GLY A 167 -3.66 -3.62 21.34
CA GLY A 167 -2.36 -2.96 21.32
C GLY A 167 -2.39 -1.53 20.80
N ALA A 168 -1.19 -0.94 20.65
CA ALA A 168 -0.99 0.49 20.39
C ALA A 168 -1.27 0.94 18.96
N ASN A 169 -1.22 0.01 18.00
CA ASN A 169 -1.42 0.28 16.59
C ASN A 169 -2.77 -0.26 16.10
N GLU A 170 -3.39 0.47 15.19
CA GLU A 170 -4.50 -0.01 14.38
C GLU A 170 -3.97 -0.37 13.00
N LYS A 171 -4.25 -1.59 12.56
CA LYS A 171 -3.85 -2.11 11.25
C LYS A 171 -4.58 -1.36 10.15
N THR A 172 -3.80 -0.88 9.19
CA THR A 172 -4.34 -0.23 8.00
C THR A 172 -5.26 -1.15 7.21
N ARG A 173 -6.43 -0.64 6.84
CA ARG A 173 -7.42 -1.37 6.05
C ARG A 173 -7.06 -1.24 4.57
N VAL A 174 -6.86 -2.37 3.91
CA VAL A 174 -6.58 -2.39 2.47
C VAL A 174 -7.87 -2.67 1.72
N ILE A 175 -8.31 -1.70 0.92
CA ILE A 175 -9.56 -1.76 0.16
C ILE A 175 -9.24 -1.99 -1.29
N TYR A 176 -9.89 -2.99 -1.88
CA TYR A 176 -9.71 -3.35 -3.27
C TYR A 176 -11.00 -3.08 -4.04
N TYR A 177 -10.89 -2.36 -5.15
CA TYR A 177 -11.94 -2.24 -6.15
C TYR A 177 -11.39 -2.60 -7.52
N SER A 178 -12.10 -3.48 -8.24
CA SER A 178 -11.70 -3.89 -9.58
C SER A 178 -12.12 -2.87 -10.63
N VAL A 179 -11.24 -2.68 -11.59
CA VAL A 179 -11.44 -1.84 -12.77
C VAL A 179 -11.26 -2.70 -14.01
N GLY A 180 -12.29 -2.80 -14.83
CA GLY A 180 -12.26 -3.58 -16.07
C GLY A 180 -13.48 -3.29 -16.94
N THR A 181 -13.34 -3.38 -18.25
CA THR A 181 -14.40 -2.99 -19.20
C THR A 181 -15.60 -3.94 -19.22
N SER A 182 -15.46 -5.16 -18.66
CA SER A 182 -16.53 -6.15 -18.65
C SER A 182 -17.69 -5.76 -17.74
N VAL A 183 -18.89 -5.68 -18.33
CA VAL A 183 -20.17 -5.50 -17.60
C VAL A 183 -20.86 -6.83 -17.29
N ALA A 184 -20.30 -7.95 -17.75
CA ALA A 184 -20.91 -9.26 -17.61
C ALA A 184 -20.75 -9.83 -16.20
N ASN A 185 -21.62 -10.79 -15.84
CA ASN A 185 -21.37 -11.66 -14.69
C ASN A 185 -20.20 -12.60 -15.02
N LEU A 186 -19.10 -12.45 -14.29
CA LEU A 186 -17.88 -13.26 -14.41
C LEU A 186 -18.05 -14.67 -13.83
N ASN A 187 -19.05 -14.90 -12.97
CA ASN A 187 -19.43 -16.23 -12.51
C ASN A 187 -20.19 -17.00 -13.63
N THR A 188 -19.47 -17.31 -14.71
CA THR A 188 -20.01 -17.87 -15.95
C THR A 188 -20.43 -19.34 -15.83
N ASN A 189 -19.91 -20.06 -14.84
CA ASN A 189 -20.28 -21.45 -14.56
C ASN A 189 -21.46 -21.58 -13.58
N GLY A 190 -22.03 -20.47 -13.12
CA GLY A 190 -23.17 -20.48 -12.21
C GLY A 190 -22.87 -21.08 -10.84
N ALA A 191 -21.63 -20.91 -10.34
CA ALA A 191 -21.29 -21.35 -8.99
C ALA A 191 -22.18 -20.65 -7.95
N THR A 192 -22.53 -21.38 -6.90
CA THR A 192 -23.21 -20.82 -5.72
C THR A 192 -22.20 -20.54 -4.62
N VAL A 193 -22.55 -19.69 -3.66
CA VAL A 193 -21.66 -19.26 -2.58
C VAL A 193 -22.22 -19.59 -1.19
N THR A 194 -21.31 -19.84 -0.25
CA THR A 194 -21.52 -19.83 1.20
C THR A 194 -20.62 -18.76 1.80
N VAL A 195 -21.12 -17.94 2.73
CA VAL A 195 -20.29 -16.96 3.45
C VAL A 195 -20.28 -17.29 4.94
N THR A 196 -19.09 -17.47 5.50
CA THR A 196 -18.89 -17.84 6.90
C THR A 196 -17.86 -16.94 7.57
N GLY A 197 -18.07 -16.64 8.86
CA GLY A 197 -17.18 -15.80 9.65
C GLY A 197 -17.08 -14.36 9.15
N GLY A 198 -17.99 -13.93 8.27
CA GLY A 198 -18.02 -12.61 7.65
C GLY A 198 -16.96 -12.34 6.58
N TYR A 199 -15.91 -13.17 6.50
CA TYR A 199 -14.77 -12.92 5.61
C TYR A 199 -14.47 -14.05 4.64
N THR A 200 -15.05 -15.24 4.78
CA THR A 200 -14.74 -16.37 3.90
C THR A 200 -15.93 -16.68 2.98
N ALA A 201 -15.72 -16.54 1.67
CA ALA A 201 -16.63 -17.00 0.63
C ALA A 201 -16.14 -18.33 0.06
N THR A 202 -16.98 -19.37 0.16
CA THR A 202 -16.72 -20.69 -0.43
C THR A 202 -17.71 -20.96 -1.55
N PHE A 203 -17.19 -21.19 -2.75
CA PHE A 203 -17.97 -21.43 -3.97
C PHE A 203 -18.14 -22.93 -4.26
N SER A 204 -19.29 -23.30 -4.83
CA SER A 204 -19.63 -24.70 -5.15
C SER A 204 -18.86 -25.28 -6.35
N ALA A 205 -18.13 -24.45 -7.09
CA ALA A 205 -17.31 -24.83 -8.22
C ALA A 205 -16.14 -23.85 -8.37
N VAL A 206 -15.09 -24.27 -9.09
CA VAL A 206 -13.93 -23.42 -9.40
C VAL A 206 -14.37 -22.22 -10.21
N LEU A 207 -14.13 -21.01 -9.74
CA LEU A 207 -14.40 -19.79 -10.49
C LEU A 207 -13.38 -19.57 -11.61
N PRO A 208 -13.77 -18.90 -12.72
CA PRO A 208 -12.84 -18.47 -13.77
C PRO A 208 -11.60 -17.74 -13.23
N ASP A 209 -10.45 -18.01 -13.85
CA ASP A 209 -9.16 -17.50 -13.38
C ASP A 209 -8.96 -15.98 -13.53
N ASN A 210 -9.84 -15.30 -14.27
CA ASN A 210 -9.87 -13.84 -14.39
C ASN A 210 -10.69 -13.14 -13.29
N ILE A 211 -11.21 -13.90 -12.31
CA ILE A 211 -11.84 -13.38 -11.08
C ILE A 211 -10.79 -13.29 -9.98
N GLY A 212 -10.76 -12.16 -9.30
CA GLY A 212 -9.77 -11.90 -8.26
C GLY A 212 -10.14 -10.74 -7.34
N VAL A 213 -9.12 -10.20 -6.68
CA VAL A 213 -9.22 -9.05 -5.78
C VAL A 213 -9.91 -7.85 -6.44
N GLY A 214 -10.72 -7.16 -5.66
CA GLY A 214 -11.53 -6.01 -6.07
C GLY A 214 -12.85 -6.35 -6.75
N ASP A 215 -13.07 -7.58 -7.20
CA ASP A 215 -14.35 -7.96 -7.82
C ASP A 215 -15.50 -7.93 -6.82
N LYS A 216 -16.63 -7.38 -7.30
CA LYS A 216 -17.87 -7.22 -6.54
C LYS A 216 -18.66 -8.51 -6.59
N LEU A 217 -18.84 -9.13 -5.43
CA LEU A 217 -19.68 -10.29 -5.20
C LEU A 217 -21.05 -9.85 -4.69
N THR A 218 -22.12 -10.19 -5.42
CA THR A 218 -23.51 -9.96 -4.99
C THR A 218 -24.19 -11.30 -4.71
N TYR A 219 -24.82 -11.43 -3.54
CA TYR A 219 -25.40 -12.70 -3.06
C TYR A 219 -26.49 -12.46 -2.01
N GLY A 220 -27.65 -13.12 -2.16
CA GLY A 220 -28.74 -13.03 -1.17
C GLY A 220 -29.16 -11.60 -0.78
N GLY A 221 -29.05 -10.63 -1.70
CA GLY A 221 -29.32 -9.21 -1.45
C GLY A 221 -28.18 -8.41 -0.81
N ASN A 222 -27.03 -9.04 -0.56
CA ASN A 222 -25.83 -8.42 0.01
C ASN A 222 -24.77 -8.18 -1.08
N THR A 223 -23.84 -7.28 -0.77
CA THR A 223 -22.65 -6.99 -1.60
C THR A 223 -21.40 -7.11 -0.74
N ALA A 224 -20.36 -7.74 -1.29
CA ALA A 224 -19.02 -7.79 -0.73
C ALA A 224 -17.98 -7.71 -1.85
N TYR A 225 -16.72 -7.50 -1.47
CA TYR A 225 -15.60 -7.33 -2.40
C TYR A 225 -14.50 -8.34 -2.05
N ILE A 226 -13.94 -8.99 -3.05
CA ILE A 226 -12.84 -9.93 -2.87
C ILE A 226 -11.59 -9.15 -2.47
N TYR A 227 -10.93 -9.52 -1.36
CA TYR A 227 -9.64 -8.93 -0.97
C TYR A 227 -8.50 -9.94 -0.94
N LYS A 228 -8.81 -11.24 -1.11
CA LYS A 228 -7.81 -12.29 -1.32
C LYS A 228 -8.40 -13.52 -2.02
N ARG A 229 -7.61 -14.17 -2.86
CA ARG A 229 -7.86 -15.51 -3.39
C ARG A 229 -7.04 -16.53 -2.59
N ASN A 230 -7.70 -17.49 -1.95
CA ASN A 230 -6.99 -18.62 -1.32
C ASN A 230 -6.91 -19.82 -2.26
N SER A 231 -7.94 -20.04 -3.07
CA SER A 231 -7.98 -21.05 -4.14
C SER A 231 -9.05 -20.69 -5.18
N GLY A 232 -9.22 -21.49 -6.23
CA GLY A 232 -10.30 -21.31 -7.20
C GLY A 232 -11.71 -21.46 -6.63
N THR A 233 -11.88 -21.99 -5.41
CA THR A 233 -13.19 -22.15 -4.75
C THR A 233 -13.30 -21.38 -3.43
N VAL A 234 -12.22 -20.81 -2.91
CA VAL A 234 -12.21 -20.13 -1.60
C VAL A 234 -11.55 -18.76 -1.74
N TYR A 235 -12.32 -17.73 -1.42
CA TYR A 235 -11.91 -16.34 -1.49
C TYR A 235 -12.20 -15.67 -0.15
N LEU A 236 -11.36 -14.71 0.22
CA LEU A 236 -11.66 -13.82 1.32
C LEU A 236 -12.34 -12.55 0.79
N ILE A 237 -13.40 -12.15 1.47
CA ILE A 237 -14.27 -11.04 1.10
C ILE A 237 -14.43 -10.06 2.24
N GLN A 238 -14.75 -8.82 1.92
CA GLN A 238 -15.00 -7.75 2.89
C GLN A 238 -16.15 -6.86 2.43
N SER A 239 -16.73 -6.07 3.32
CA SER A 239 -17.66 -5.00 2.95
C SER A 239 -16.94 -3.91 2.14
N ALA A 240 -17.68 -2.95 1.58
CA ALA A 240 -17.10 -1.85 0.80
C ALA A 240 -16.01 -1.09 1.57
N THR A 241 -16.20 -0.91 2.88
CA THR A 241 -15.24 -0.22 3.72
C THR A 241 -14.18 -1.17 4.30
N GLY A 242 -14.30 -2.49 4.16
CA GLY A 242 -13.32 -3.45 4.69
C GLY A 242 -13.72 -4.12 6.01
N GLY A 243 -15.01 -4.04 6.39
CA GLY A 243 -15.56 -4.78 7.54
C GLY A 243 -16.06 -6.17 7.17
N ALA A 244 -16.61 -6.90 8.14
CA ALA A 244 -17.22 -8.21 7.92
C ALA A 244 -18.44 -8.11 6.98
N ALA A 245 -18.54 -9.05 6.04
CA ALA A 245 -19.72 -9.23 5.20
C ALA A 245 -20.81 -10.07 5.90
N THR A 246 -22.02 -10.06 5.36
CA THR A 246 -23.14 -10.84 5.91
C THR A 246 -22.95 -12.33 5.66
N ASN A 247 -23.02 -13.16 6.70
CA ASN A 247 -22.99 -14.61 6.55
C ASN A 247 -24.21 -15.14 5.80
N ILE A 248 -24.03 -16.19 4.99
CA ILE A 248 -25.13 -16.85 4.28
C ILE A 248 -24.87 -18.35 4.11
N GLY A 249 -25.97 -19.12 4.06
CA GLY A 249 -25.93 -20.56 3.88
C GLY A 249 -25.50 -20.99 2.47
N ALA A 250 -25.09 -22.26 2.37
CA ALA A 250 -24.65 -22.86 1.12
C ALA A 250 -25.75 -22.92 0.05
N GLY A 251 -25.34 -22.94 -1.22
CA GLY A 251 -26.27 -23.00 -2.35
C GLY A 251 -26.87 -21.64 -2.75
N THR A 252 -26.40 -20.54 -2.17
CA THR A 252 -26.89 -19.20 -2.50
C THR A 252 -26.40 -18.78 -3.88
N ALA A 253 -27.32 -18.40 -4.78
CA ALA A 253 -26.97 -17.84 -6.08
C ALA A 253 -26.22 -16.51 -5.92
N CYS A 254 -25.22 -16.29 -6.75
CA CYS A 254 -24.41 -15.08 -6.72
C CYS A 254 -23.95 -14.63 -8.11
N THR A 255 -23.60 -13.35 -8.20
CA THR A 255 -22.91 -12.78 -9.36
C THR A 255 -21.59 -12.17 -8.94
N ILE A 256 -20.65 -12.15 -9.87
CA ILE A 256 -19.35 -11.51 -9.70
C ILE A 256 -19.17 -10.54 -10.86
N ASN A 257 -18.89 -9.28 -10.58
CA ASN A 257 -18.73 -8.23 -11.59
C ASN A 257 -17.50 -7.39 -11.29
N ARG A 258 -16.98 -6.70 -12.31
CA ARG A 258 -16.05 -5.58 -12.07
C ARG A 258 -16.75 -4.53 -11.21
N THR A 259 -16.02 -3.93 -10.28
CA THR A 259 -16.59 -2.89 -9.42
C THR A 259 -16.85 -1.62 -10.23
N PHE A 260 -15.84 -1.20 -11.00
CA PHE A 260 -15.87 -0.06 -11.89
C PHE A 260 -15.51 -0.47 -13.31
N ASN A 261 -16.11 0.21 -14.31
CA ASN A 261 -15.88 -0.11 -15.72
C ASN A 261 -14.86 0.79 -16.43
N THR A 262 -14.43 1.87 -15.78
CA THR A 262 -13.33 2.73 -16.23
C THR A 262 -12.52 3.21 -15.03
N LEU A 263 -11.25 3.59 -15.25
CA LEU A 263 -10.42 4.20 -14.21
C LEU A 263 -11.03 5.51 -13.70
N SER A 264 -11.58 6.36 -14.59
CA SER A 264 -12.27 7.59 -14.19
C SER A 264 -13.49 7.34 -13.31
N SER A 265 -14.29 6.30 -13.58
CA SER A 265 -15.42 5.96 -12.70
C SER A 265 -14.99 5.42 -11.34
N ALA A 266 -13.81 4.80 -11.27
CA ALA A 266 -13.25 4.32 -10.02
C ALA A 266 -12.72 5.48 -9.18
N GLU A 267 -12.03 6.42 -9.82
CA GLU A 267 -11.48 7.61 -9.15
C GLU A 267 -12.58 8.54 -8.63
N ASP A 268 -13.58 8.86 -9.45
CA ASP A 268 -14.74 9.71 -9.10
C ASP A 268 -15.72 9.06 -8.11
N GLY A 269 -15.79 7.73 -8.09
CA GLY A 269 -16.84 7.00 -7.37
C GLY A 269 -16.39 6.19 -6.15
N ALA A 270 -15.10 5.98 -5.92
CA ALA A 270 -14.66 5.10 -4.83
C ALA A 270 -14.88 5.68 -3.43
N ASP A 271 -14.95 7.00 -3.29
CA ASP A 271 -15.22 7.71 -2.05
C ASP A 271 -16.71 7.94 -1.77
N ASP A 272 -17.60 7.62 -2.71
CA ASP A 272 -19.06 7.71 -2.56
C ASP A 272 -19.59 6.90 -1.37
N ALA A 273 -20.78 7.27 -0.90
CA ALA A 273 -21.46 6.64 0.25
C ALA A 273 -21.72 5.13 0.10
N SER A 274 -21.79 4.61 -1.14
CA SER A 274 -21.95 3.17 -1.41
C SER A 274 -20.63 2.40 -1.37
N TYR A 275 -19.50 3.11 -1.29
CA TYR A 275 -18.14 2.57 -1.33
C TYR A 275 -17.39 2.93 -0.05
N LEU A 276 -16.31 3.74 -0.11
CA LEU A 276 -15.54 4.12 1.08
C LEU A 276 -16.26 5.12 1.97
N ASN A 277 -17.13 5.97 1.40
CA ASN A 277 -17.77 7.10 2.07
C ASN A 277 -16.74 8.11 2.66
N THR A 278 -15.56 8.22 2.04
CA THR A 278 -14.50 9.18 2.41
C THR A 278 -13.39 9.22 1.37
N ALA A 279 -12.89 10.42 1.07
CA ALA A 279 -11.65 10.64 0.31
C ALA A 279 -10.42 10.85 1.20
N ASP A 280 -10.61 10.97 2.53
CA ASP A 280 -9.52 11.13 3.49
C ASP A 280 -8.99 9.76 3.94
N LEU A 281 -8.08 9.21 3.15
CA LEU A 281 -7.51 7.88 3.39
C LEU A 281 -6.62 7.86 4.64
N GLN A 282 -5.93 8.97 4.92
CA GLN A 282 -5.08 9.11 6.10
C GLN A 282 -5.91 9.06 7.39
N ALA A 283 -6.90 9.94 7.54
CA ALA A 283 -7.70 10.04 8.76
C ALA A 283 -8.50 8.75 9.02
N ASN A 284 -8.79 7.95 7.99
CA ASN A 284 -9.53 6.70 8.10
C ASN A 284 -8.65 5.45 8.09
N ASN A 285 -7.32 5.60 8.03
CA ASN A 285 -6.35 4.50 8.01
C ASN A 285 -6.58 3.49 6.85
N ILE A 286 -6.72 4.00 5.63
CA ILE A 286 -7.06 3.21 4.43
C ILE A 286 -5.90 3.20 3.43
N GLN A 287 -5.68 2.07 2.78
CA GLN A 287 -4.98 1.96 1.50
C GLN A 287 -6.01 1.61 0.43
N LEU A 288 -6.09 2.41 -0.64
CA LEU A 288 -7.06 2.22 -1.72
C LEU A 288 -6.37 1.61 -2.95
N HIS A 289 -6.79 0.41 -3.32
CA HIS A 289 -6.23 -0.35 -4.42
C HIS A 289 -7.22 -0.45 -5.59
N PHE A 290 -6.91 0.20 -6.70
CA PHE A 290 -7.55 0.00 -8.00
C PHE A 290 -6.87 -1.15 -8.74
N THR A 291 -7.54 -2.30 -8.74
CA THR A 291 -7.09 -3.56 -9.35
C THR A 291 -7.57 -3.66 -10.78
N CYS A 292 -6.67 -3.50 -11.75
CA CYS A 292 -7.03 -3.43 -13.16
C CYS A 292 -7.04 -4.82 -13.80
N TYR A 293 -8.05 -5.12 -14.62
CA TYR A 293 -8.17 -6.42 -15.30
C TYR A 293 -8.14 -6.30 -16.82
N ALA A 294 -7.63 -7.33 -17.48
CA ALA A 294 -7.38 -7.36 -18.92
C ALA A 294 -8.60 -7.85 -19.73
N ASP A 295 -9.78 -7.33 -19.42
CA ASP A 295 -11.02 -7.62 -20.17
C ASP A 295 -11.30 -6.60 -21.28
N GLY A 296 -10.46 -5.57 -21.41
CA GLY A 296 -10.36 -4.67 -22.55
C GLY A 296 -9.33 -3.56 -22.28
N THR A 297 -9.15 -2.68 -23.26
CA THR A 297 -8.28 -1.51 -23.11
C THR A 297 -8.95 -0.45 -22.22
N LEU A 298 -8.23 -0.01 -21.19
CA LEU A 298 -8.68 1.07 -20.30
C LEU A 298 -8.34 2.44 -20.90
N SER A 299 -9.05 3.47 -20.44
CA SER A 299 -8.88 4.87 -20.85
C SER A 299 -8.11 5.70 -19.83
N LYS A 300 -7.76 6.93 -20.22
CA LYS A 300 -7.10 7.91 -19.34
C LYS A 300 -7.84 8.21 -18.03
N VAL A 301 -7.11 8.66 -17.03
CA VAL A 301 -7.61 9.05 -15.71
C VAL A 301 -6.80 10.22 -15.13
N THR A 302 -7.48 11.08 -14.39
CA THR A 302 -6.88 12.05 -13.46
C THR A 302 -7.05 11.48 -12.05
N ILE A 303 -6.06 11.64 -11.19
CA ILE A 303 -6.09 11.21 -9.79
C ILE A 303 -5.96 12.47 -8.96
N ASP A 304 -7.08 12.94 -8.42
CA ASP A 304 -7.20 14.17 -7.65
C ASP A 304 -8.27 14.01 -6.55
N GLY A 305 -8.14 14.78 -5.47
CA GLY A 305 -9.16 14.92 -4.44
C GLY A 305 -9.04 13.99 -3.24
N TYR A 306 -8.02 13.13 -3.16
CA TYR A 306 -7.80 12.26 -2.00
C TYR A 306 -6.74 12.82 -1.04
N THR A 307 -7.02 12.76 0.27
CA THR A 307 -5.99 13.00 1.30
C THR A 307 -5.26 11.69 1.60
N THR A 308 -3.99 11.61 1.19
CA THR A 308 -3.15 10.41 1.32
C THR A 308 -1.97 10.62 2.27
N ALA A 309 -1.29 9.53 2.62
CA ALA A 309 -0.06 9.52 3.39
C ALA A 309 0.82 8.31 3.02
N LYS A 310 2.05 8.26 3.53
CA LYS A 310 3.02 7.18 3.24
C LYS A 310 2.47 5.78 3.46
N ASP A 311 1.71 5.61 4.54
CA ASP A 311 1.07 4.35 4.92
C ASP A 311 -0.40 4.27 4.45
N ASN A 312 -0.95 5.33 3.82
CA ASN A 312 -2.34 5.46 3.38
C ASN A 312 -2.41 6.00 1.95
N TYR A 313 -2.19 5.13 0.98
CA TYR A 313 -1.93 5.50 -0.41
C TYR A 313 -2.97 4.96 -1.38
N ILE A 314 -2.96 5.52 -2.61
CA ILE A 314 -3.65 4.95 -3.76
C ILE A 314 -2.67 4.08 -4.55
N ARG A 315 -3.08 2.86 -4.89
CA ARG A 315 -2.33 1.93 -5.75
C ARG A 315 -3.17 1.53 -6.94
N ILE A 316 -2.66 1.75 -8.14
CA ILE A 316 -3.28 1.35 -9.40
C ILE A 316 -2.38 0.32 -10.06
N TYR A 317 -2.84 -0.94 -10.14
CA TYR A 317 -1.97 -2.04 -10.57
C TYR A 317 -2.71 -3.17 -11.27
N ALA A 318 -1.96 -3.96 -12.04
CA ALA A 318 -2.43 -5.23 -12.61
C ALA A 318 -2.11 -6.39 -11.63
N PRO A 319 -3.12 -7.12 -11.11
CA PRO A 319 -2.89 -8.23 -10.19
C PRO A 319 -2.18 -9.39 -10.90
N ASN A 320 -1.22 -10.01 -10.20
CA ASN A 320 -0.36 -11.04 -10.79
C ASN A 320 -0.06 -12.20 -9.84
N LEU A 321 -0.28 -12.02 -8.54
CA LEU A 321 -0.06 -13.08 -7.56
C LEU A 321 -1.24 -14.06 -7.56
N SER A 322 -0.97 -15.33 -7.25
CA SER A 322 -2.02 -16.35 -7.09
C SER A 322 -3.01 -16.04 -5.96
N SER A 323 -2.58 -15.21 -5.00
CA SER A 323 -3.40 -14.65 -3.93
C SER A 323 -4.28 -13.49 -4.36
N GLU A 324 -4.05 -12.93 -5.55
CA GLU A 324 -4.80 -11.81 -6.11
C GLU A 324 -5.76 -12.30 -7.19
N VAL A 325 -5.30 -13.17 -8.10
CA VAL A 325 -6.04 -13.61 -9.29
C VAL A 325 -5.64 -15.05 -9.69
N GLY A 326 -6.44 -15.75 -10.49
CA GLY A 326 -6.12 -17.10 -10.97
C GLY A 326 -5.11 -17.14 -12.12
N ALA A 327 -5.13 -16.14 -13.00
CA ALA A 327 -4.18 -15.93 -14.07
C ALA A 327 -3.66 -14.49 -14.05
N SER A 328 -2.35 -14.31 -14.19
CA SER A 328 -1.72 -12.97 -14.15
C SER A 328 -2.36 -12.02 -15.14
N GLN A 329 -2.74 -10.84 -14.67
CA GLN A 329 -3.21 -9.72 -15.49
C GLN A 329 -2.07 -8.78 -15.88
N ARG A 330 -0.90 -8.92 -15.23
CA ARG A 330 0.33 -8.20 -15.52
C ARG A 330 1.12 -8.87 -16.65
N HIS A 331 1.75 -8.04 -17.49
CA HIS A 331 2.67 -8.45 -18.55
C HIS A 331 3.91 -9.19 -18.03
N ASP A 332 4.60 -9.88 -18.93
CA ASP A 332 5.84 -10.63 -18.68
C ASP A 332 7.11 -9.84 -19.02
N GLY A 333 6.97 -8.56 -19.38
CA GLY A 333 8.08 -7.68 -19.78
C GLY A 333 8.08 -7.37 -21.27
N VAL A 334 7.21 -8.01 -22.05
CA VAL A 334 6.94 -7.70 -23.46
C VAL A 334 5.51 -7.21 -23.62
N TRP A 335 5.29 -6.23 -24.50
CA TRP A 335 3.95 -5.72 -24.72
C TRP A 335 3.04 -6.79 -25.33
N ASN A 336 1.91 -7.05 -24.67
CA ASN A 336 0.89 -7.97 -25.14
C ASN A 336 -0.51 -7.47 -24.71
N SER A 337 -1.38 -7.26 -25.70
CA SER A 337 -2.72 -6.71 -25.50
C SER A 337 -3.66 -7.60 -24.68
N ASN A 338 -3.28 -8.85 -24.40
CA ASN A 338 -4.01 -9.76 -23.52
C ASN A 338 -3.80 -9.46 -22.03
N TYR A 339 -2.83 -8.62 -21.69
CA TYR A 339 -2.65 -8.10 -20.33
C TYR A 339 -3.22 -6.69 -20.21
N VAL A 340 -3.32 -6.19 -18.97
CA VAL A 340 -3.88 -4.88 -18.68
C VAL A 340 -3.13 -3.82 -19.49
N ASN A 341 -3.87 -3.06 -20.29
CA ASN A 341 -3.33 -1.97 -21.06
C ASN A 341 -4.25 -0.75 -21.02
N VAL A 342 -3.63 0.43 -20.97
CA VAL A 342 -4.29 1.72 -20.93
C VAL A 342 -3.81 2.53 -22.13
N LEU A 343 -4.75 3.10 -22.89
CA LEU A 343 -4.44 3.81 -24.13
C LEU A 343 -4.93 5.26 -24.07
N LEU A 344 -4.02 6.18 -24.39
CA LEU A 344 -4.35 7.54 -24.79
C LEU A 344 -4.28 7.66 -26.31
N THR A 345 -5.38 8.09 -26.92
CA THR A 345 -5.37 8.68 -28.26
C THR A 345 -5.51 10.19 -28.10
N ALA A 346 -4.42 10.92 -28.27
CA ALA A 346 -4.40 12.36 -28.08
C ALA A 346 -5.37 13.04 -29.06
N SER A 347 -6.22 13.90 -28.54
CA SER A 347 -7.21 14.68 -29.28
C SER A 347 -7.12 16.19 -29.03
N SER A 348 -6.21 16.60 -28.15
CA SER A 348 -5.90 17.99 -27.85
C SER A 348 -4.48 18.12 -27.29
N ASN A 349 -3.99 19.35 -27.20
CA ASN A 349 -2.75 19.64 -26.49
C ASN A 349 -2.88 19.28 -25.00
N TRP A 350 -1.75 18.97 -24.35
CA TRP A 350 -1.63 18.77 -22.90
C TRP A 350 -2.47 17.62 -22.32
N GLN A 351 -2.75 16.58 -23.09
CA GLN A 351 -3.45 15.40 -22.58
C GLN A 351 -2.51 14.43 -21.88
N ASN A 352 -2.94 13.92 -20.74
CA ASN A 352 -2.24 12.90 -19.99
C ASN A 352 -3.06 11.59 -20.04
N LEU A 353 -2.39 10.45 -20.16
CA LEU A 353 -3.04 9.15 -19.94
C LEU A 353 -3.27 8.95 -18.43
N PHE A 354 -2.27 9.23 -17.61
CA PHE A 354 -2.39 9.38 -16.17
C PHE A 354 -1.97 10.79 -15.79
N TYR A 355 -2.87 11.56 -15.17
CA TYR A 355 -2.54 12.82 -14.53
C TYR A 355 -2.65 12.68 -13.02
N ILE A 356 -1.53 12.79 -12.31
CA ILE A 356 -1.44 12.53 -10.88
C ILE A 356 -1.29 13.87 -10.16
N MET A 357 -2.25 14.17 -9.29
CA MET A 357 -2.29 15.38 -8.47
C MET A 357 -2.33 15.08 -6.97
N ASP A 358 -2.65 13.85 -6.58
CA ASP A 358 -2.54 13.41 -5.20
C ASP A 358 -1.13 12.91 -4.84
N ASP A 359 -0.76 13.07 -3.56
CA ASP A 359 0.45 12.50 -2.99
C ASP A 359 0.35 10.96 -2.85
N TYR A 360 1.50 10.29 -2.71
CA TYR A 360 1.62 8.85 -2.45
C TYR A 360 0.93 7.92 -3.46
N VAL A 361 0.68 8.35 -4.69
CA VAL A 361 0.10 7.48 -5.73
C VAL A 361 1.13 6.49 -6.28
N ARG A 362 0.69 5.24 -6.48
CA ARG A 362 1.49 4.17 -7.08
C ARG A 362 0.87 3.63 -8.35
N ILE A 363 1.64 3.59 -9.42
CA ILE A 363 1.27 3.00 -10.72
C ILE A 363 2.21 1.82 -10.99
N GLU A 364 1.67 0.61 -11.03
CA GLU A 364 2.49 -0.61 -10.98
C GLU A 364 2.05 -1.65 -12.03
N GLY A 365 3.00 -2.18 -12.82
CA GLY A 365 2.75 -3.35 -13.65
C GLY A 365 1.79 -3.15 -14.84
N LEU A 366 1.53 -1.91 -15.24
CA LEU A 366 0.62 -1.58 -16.34
C LEU A 366 1.35 -1.46 -17.68
N GLN A 367 0.60 -1.69 -18.77
CA GLN A 367 1.05 -1.35 -20.12
C GLN A 367 0.40 -0.05 -20.58
N LEU A 368 1.20 1.00 -20.77
CA LEU A 368 0.75 2.35 -21.09
C LEU A 368 1.14 2.73 -22.51
N ALA A 369 0.17 3.13 -23.31
CA ALA A 369 0.38 3.57 -24.68
C ALA A 369 -0.14 4.99 -24.90
N ALA A 370 0.71 5.87 -25.44
CA ALA A 370 0.30 7.19 -25.91
C ALA A 370 0.41 7.28 -27.43
N SER A 371 -0.69 7.62 -28.09
CA SER A 371 -0.75 7.94 -29.51
C SER A 371 -1.00 9.44 -29.69
N ASN A 372 -0.17 10.08 -30.50
CA ASN A 372 -0.23 11.48 -30.90
C ASN A 372 -0.08 11.63 -32.43
N ALA A 373 -0.99 11.02 -33.18
CA ALA A 373 -1.01 11.15 -34.64
C ALA A 373 -1.49 12.54 -35.13
N GLY A 374 -2.14 13.32 -34.26
CA GLY A 374 -2.71 14.63 -34.58
C GLY A 374 -1.76 15.82 -34.39
N ALA A 375 -0.46 15.57 -34.15
CA ALA A 375 0.54 16.60 -33.88
C ALA A 375 0.19 17.56 -32.71
N TYR A 376 -0.46 17.04 -31.69
CA TYR A 376 -0.79 17.83 -30.50
C TYR A 376 0.47 18.08 -29.67
N LEU A 377 0.51 19.25 -29.05
CA LEU A 377 1.63 19.65 -28.20
C LEU A 377 1.51 19.00 -26.82
N TRP A 378 2.57 18.33 -26.39
CA TRP A 378 2.74 17.82 -25.03
C TRP A 378 1.76 16.73 -24.53
N PRO A 379 1.27 15.77 -25.33
CA PRO A 379 0.68 14.57 -24.75
C PRO A 379 1.71 13.81 -23.89
N LYS A 380 1.25 13.21 -22.79
CA LYS A 380 2.09 12.47 -21.85
C LYS A 380 1.44 11.14 -21.49
N SER A 381 2.23 10.09 -21.29
CA SER A 381 1.70 8.82 -20.75
C SER A 381 1.47 8.94 -19.25
N LEU A 382 2.42 9.52 -18.53
CA LEU A 382 2.27 9.85 -17.11
C LEU A 382 2.71 11.29 -16.90
N SER A 383 1.95 12.03 -16.09
CA SER A 383 2.32 13.36 -15.64
C SER A 383 1.94 13.52 -14.19
N SER A 384 2.80 14.19 -13.43
CA SER A 384 2.54 14.58 -12.06
C SER A 384 2.70 16.08 -11.90
N ASN A 385 1.79 16.72 -11.16
CA ASN A 385 1.83 18.15 -10.87
C ASN A 385 0.97 18.46 -9.62
N ASP A 386 1.16 19.63 -9.00
CA ASP A 386 0.39 20.10 -7.84
C ASP A 386 0.54 19.19 -6.61
N ILE A 387 1.76 18.67 -6.41
CA ILE A 387 2.14 17.69 -5.39
C ILE A 387 2.65 18.42 -4.13
N SER A 388 2.21 18.01 -2.94
CA SER A 388 2.49 18.75 -1.69
C SER A 388 3.94 18.65 -1.23
N SER A 389 4.57 19.78 -0.88
CA SER A 389 5.97 19.81 -0.40
C SER A 389 6.25 19.10 0.94
N ILE A 390 5.21 18.79 1.72
CA ILE A 390 5.36 18.25 3.07
C ILE A 390 5.26 16.70 3.07
N TYR A 391 4.56 16.12 2.09
CA TYR A 391 4.15 14.71 2.09
C TYR A 391 4.21 14.06 0.70
N ASN A 392 5.18 14.41 -0.14
CA ASN A 392 5.22 13.91 -1.51
C ASN A 392 5.96 12.59 -1.69
N ALA A 393 5.32 11.69 -2.44
CA ALA A 393 6.02 10.67 -3.20
C ALA A 393 5.12 10.13 -4.30
N ILE A 394 5.64 9.93 -5.51
CA ILE A 394 4.92 9.18 -6.56
C ILE A 394 5.77 7.99 -6.95
N TYR A 395 5.13 6.83 -7.11
CA TYR A 395 5.81 5.59 -7.46
C TYR A 395 5.32 5.11 -8.81
N ILE A 396 6.24 4.97 -9.76
CA ILE A 396 5.96 4.40 -11.08
C ILE A 396 6.90 3.23 -11.25
N SER A 397 6.36 2.02 -11.20
CA SER A 397 7.20 0.84 -11.32
C SER A 397 6.64 -0.22 -12.23
N ASP A 398 7.55 -1.08 -12.69
CA ASP A 398 7.17 -2.37 -13.24
C ASP A 398 6.33 -2.29 -14.53
N CYS A 399 6.21 -1.10 -15.13
CA CYS A 399 5.34 -0.80 -16.27
C CYS A 399 6.08 -0.92 -17.60
N ILE A 400 5.30 -1.16 -18.66
CA ILE A 400 5.73 -0.96 -20.05
C ILE A 400 5.09 0.33 -20.56
N ILE A 401 5.88 1.29 -21.06
CA ILE A 401 5.40 2.58 -21.54
C ILE A 401 5.90 2.79 -22.96
N LYS A 402 4.98 3.00 -23.91
CA LYS A 402 5.35 3.18 -25.32
C LYS A 402 4.63 4.34 -25.99
N SER A 403 5.28 4.95 -26.98
CA SER A 403 4.56 5.70 -27.99
C SER A 403 4.03 4.73 -29.06
N SER A 404 2.79 4.91 -29.50
CA SER A 404 2.20 4.05 -30.54
C SER A 404 2.20 4.70 -31.93
N SER A 405 2.22 6.02 -31.97
CA SER A 405 2.40 6.83 -33.19
C SER A 405 2.51 8.28 -32.74
N SER A 406 3.60 8.98 -33.01
CA SER A 406 3.72 10.39 -32.63
C SER A 406 4.33 11.21 -33.77
N THR A 407 3.60 12.23 -34.21
CA THR A 407 4.08 13.19 -35.22
C THR A 407 4.68 14.44 -34.59
N GLU A 408 4.46 14.63 -33.28
CA GLU A 408 4.93 15.77 -32.48
C GLU A 408 5.33 15.29 -31.08
N MET A 409 6.05 16.12 -30.33
CA MET A 409 6.62 15.76 -29.03
C MET A 409 5.58 15.14 -28.08
N THR A 410 5.89 13.94 -27.59
CA THR A 410 5.12 13.16 -26.62
C THR A 410 6.05 12.73 -25.50
N ASN A 411 5.66 12.91 -24.24
CA ASN A 411 6.48 12.49 -23.11
C ASN A 411 6.05 11.10 -22.62
N SER A 412 7.00 10.27 -22.24
CA SER A 412 6.70 9.00 -21.57
C SER A 412 6.20 9.31 -20.15
N ILE A 413 7.07 9.88 -19.32
CA ILE A 413 6.78 10.36 -17.98
C ILE A 413 7.24 11.81 -17.88
N TYR A 414 6.41 12.66 -17.30
CA TYR A 414 6.66 14.08 -17.12
C TYR A 414 6.46 14.49 -15.66
N ILE A 415 7.58 14.62 -14.94
CA ILE A 415 7.62 14.99 -13.53
C ILE A 415 7.78 16.51 -13.47
N GLN A 416 6.72 17.21 -13.08
CA GLN A 416 6.61 18.66 -13.26
C GLN A 416 6.71 19.48 -11.98
N ASP A 417 6.40 18.91 -10.82
CA ASP A 417 6.35 19.70 -9.59
C ASP A 417 7.72 19.80 -8.93
N GLY A 418 8.16 21.02 -8.63
CA GLY A 418 9.46 21.28 -8.00
C GLY A 418 9.59 20.71 -6.59
N ASP A 419 8.46 20.47 -5.93
CA ASP A 419 8.41 19.95 -4.58
C ASP A 419 8.32 18.41 -4.54
N GLU A 420 8.08 17.74 -5.67
CA GLU A 420 7.83 16.29 -5.75
C GLU A 420 9.10 15.43 -5.57
N ASN A 421 8.96 14.32 -4.81
CA ASN A 421 9.83 13.16 -4.88
C ASN A 421 9.22 12.05 -5.75
N ALA A 422 9.78 11.81 -6.95
CA ALA A 422 9.32 10.74 -7.84
C ALA A 422 10.25 9.52 -7.75
N PHE A 423 9.68 8.32 -7.61
CA PHE A 423 10.40 7.05 -7.61
C PHE A 423 9.99 6.26 -8.86
N VAL A 424 10.90 6.15 -9.82
CA VAL A 424 10.64 5.52 -11.11
C VAL A 424 11.58 4.34 -11.32
N TYR A 425 11.08 3.11 -11.27
CA TYR A 425 11.96 1.94 -11.32
C TYR A 425 11.39 0.70 -12.01
N ASN A 426 12.27 -0.13 -12.57
CA ASN A 426 11.91 -1.38 -13.25
C ASN A 426 10.92 -1.19 -14.42
N ASN A 427 10.94 -0.04 -15.10
CA ASN A 427 10.09 0.22 -16.24
C ASN A 427 10.80 -0.05 -17.56
N VAL A 428 10.03 -0.37 -18.59
CA VAL A 428 10.48 -0.53 -19.98
C VAL A 428 9.82 0.57 -20.82
N ILE A 429 10.60 1.50 -21.35
CA ILE A 429 10.13 2.73 -22.00
C ILE A 429 10.67 2.79 -23.43
N TYR A 430 9.82 2.87 -24.44
CA TYR A 430 10.31 2.82 -25.82
C TYR A 430 9.46 3.51 -26.87
N ASP A 431 10.07 3.70 -28.04
CA ASP A 431 9.47 4.29 -29.26
C ASP A 431 9.04 5.75 -29.10
N PHE A 432 9.55 6.46 -28.10
CA PHE A 432 9.41 7.93 -27.96
C PHE A 432 10.42 8.67 -28.85
N ASN A 433 10.56 8.26 -30.12
CA ASN A 433 11.52 8.81 -31.06
C ASN A 433 10.80 9.53 -32.21
N ASN A 434 10.52 10.81 -32.01
CA ASN A 434 10.05 11.69 -33.08
C ASN A 434 10.94 12.93 -33.18
N SER A 435 10.83 13.64 -34.30
CA SER A 435 11.70 14.78 -34.65
C SER A 435 11.59 15.99 -33.71
N SER A 436 10.66 15.99 -32.76
CA SER A 436 10.32 17.14 -31.92
C SER A 436 10.77 16.99 -30.46
N GLY A 437 11.57 15.98 -30.11
CA GLY A 437 12.21 15.90 -28.79
C GLY A 437 11.48 15.05 -27.74
N SER A 438 10.76 13.99 -28.14
CA SER A 438 10.06 13.08 -27.23
C SER A 438 10.98 12.37 -26.23
N ARG A 439 10.49 12.20 -24.98
CA ARG A 439 11.39 11.99 -23.84
C ARG A 439 10.71 11.50 -22.56
N PHE A 440 11.50 10.92 -21.66
CA PHE A 440 11.26 10.98 -20.21
C PHE A 440 11.82 12.29 -19.68
N ASN A 441 11.05 12.99 -18.84
CA ASN A 441 11.32 14.39 -18.59
C ASN A 441 11.08 14.79 -17.13
N ILE A 442 12.11 15.37 -16.53
CA ILE A 442 12.13 15.91 -15.17
C ILE A 442 12.37 17.41 -15.27
N ILE A 443 11.47 18.22 -14.70
CA ILE A 443 11.55 19.69 -14.77
C ILE A 443 11.34 20.38 -13.40
N ASN A 444 11.45 21.71 -13.37
CA ASN A 444 11.11 22.60 -12.24
C ASN A 444 11.76 22.28 -10.87
N ASN A 445 12.91 21.63 -10.86
CA ASN A 445 13.63 21.19 -9.64
C ASN A 445 13.03 19.97 -8.93
N ALA A 446 12.07 19.28 -9.57
CA ALA A 446 11.56 18.01 -9.08
C ALA A 446 12.70 17.02 -8.79
N LYS A 447 12.54 16.21 -7.74
CA LYS A 447 13.53 15.22 -7.35
C LYS A 447 13.09 13.82 -7.76
N ALA A 448 13.71 13.28 -8.80
CA ALA A 448 13.45 11.93 -9.25
C ALA A 448 14.57 10.96 -8.82
N TYR A 449 14.17 9.77 -8.38
CA TYR A 449 15.02 8.60 -8.16
C TYR A 449 14.67 7.58 -9.25
N VAL A 450 15.51 7.50 -10.29
CA VAL A 450 15.22 6.72 -11.50
C VAL A 450 16.15 5.53 -11.58
N TYR A 451 15.65 4.31 -11.31
CA TYR A 451 16.48 3.10 -11.11
C TYR A 451 16.07 1.90 -11.96
N ASN A 452 17.04 1.19 -12.54
CA ASN A 452 16.82 -0.10 -13.21
C ASN A 452 15.76 -0.04 -14.33
N ASN A 453 15.68 1.08 -15.05
CA ASN A 453 14.77 1.21 -16.18
C ASN A 453 15.50 0.94 -17.50
N THR A 454 14.75 0.45 -18.49
CA THR A 454 15.22 0.26 -19.86
C THR A 454 14.55 1.28 -20.78
N PHE A 455 15.34 2.07 -21.50
CA PHE A 455 14.89 2.98 -22.54
C PHE A 455 15.41 2.54 -23.89
N PHE A 456 14.53 2.47 -24.89
CA PHE A 456 14.92 2.08 -26.24
C PHE A 456 14.22 2.91 -27.31
N ASN A 457 14.97 3.40 -28.31
CA ASN A 457 14.39 4.14 -29.43
C ASN A 457 13.59 5.37 -28.95
N CYS A 458 14.25 6.28 -28.24
CA CYS A 458 13.68 7.55 -27.81
C CYS A 458 14.48 8.73 -28.42
N TYR A 459 13.90 9.92 -28.53
CA TYR A 459 14.70 11.08 -28.91
C TYR A 459 15.65 11.44 -27.76
N TYR A 460 15.10 11.71 -26.57
CA TYR A 460 15.88 11.65 -25.33
C TYR A 460 15.49 10.40 -24.55
N GLY A 461 16.47 9.60 -24.13
CA GLY A 461 16.22 8.54 -23.15
C GLY A 461 15.71 9.16 -21.86
N MET A 462 16.53 10.02 -21.26
CA MET A 462 16.18 10.87 -20.14
C MET A 462 16.57 12.33 -20.40
N TYR A 463 15.69 13.24 -20.02
CA TYR A 463 15.91 14.67 -20.08
C TYR A 463 15.66 15.28 -18.70
N ASN A 464 16.66 15.96 -18.16
CA ASN A 464 16.54 16.72 -16.91
C ASN A 464 16.92 18.19 -17.15
N SER A 465 15.92 19.07 -17.22
CA SER A 465 16.16 20.52 -17.33
C SER A 465 16.28 21.24 -15.98
N GLY A 466 16.19 20.51 -14.86
CA GLY A 466 16.25 21.07 -13.51
C GLY A 466 17.66 21.31 -12.98
N THR A 467 17.74 21.54 -11.67
CA THR A 467 18.97 21.86 -10.91
C THR A 467 19.92 20.69 -10.62
N GLY A 468 19.65 19.49 -11.16
CA GLY A 468 20.50 18.31 -10.94
C GLY A 468 20.30 17.61 -9.59
N TYR A 469 19.11 17.69 -8.97
CA TYR A 469 18.82 16.94 -7.72
C TYR A 469 18.42 15.48 -7.94
N SER A 470 18.13 15.10 -9.17
CA SER A 470 17.65 13.76 -9.51
C SER A 470 18.79 12.75 -9.56
N VAL A 471 18.61 11.63 -8.86
CA VAL A 471 19.59 10.55 -8.76
C VAL A 471 19.18 9.43 -9.71
N ILE A 472 20.03 9.14 -10.69
CA ILE A 472 19.77 8.09 -11.67
C ILE A 472 20.82 6.97 -11.58
N LYS A 473 20.37 5.72 -11.46
CA LYS A 473 21.26 4.57 -11.29
C LYS A 473 20.78 3.34 -12.05
N ASN A 474 21.73 2.54 -12.54
CA ASN A 474 21.45 1.25 -13.16
C ASN A 474 20.46 1.31 -14.33
N ASN A 475 20.33 2.46 -15.01
CA ASN A 475 19.45 2.56 -16.17
C ASN A 475 20.19 2.14 -17.43
N LEU A 476 19.45 1.50 -18.34
CA LEU A 476 19.91 1.06 -19.63
C LEU A 476 19.23 1.87 -20.71
N ILE A 477 19.98 2.67 -21.46
CA ILE A 477 19.47 3.50 -22.54
C ILE A 477 20.17 3.13 -23.85
N GLN A 478 19.39 2.81 -24.88
CA GLN A 478 19.91 2.33 -26.16
C GLN A 478 19.14 2.91 -27.34
N ASN A 479 19.83 3.16 -28.45
CA ASN A 479 19.24 3.63 -29.70
C ASN A 479 18.45 4.93 -29.53
N CYS A 480 18.93 5.82 -28.66
CA CYS A 480 18.34 7.15 -28.49
C CYS A 480 19.16 8.21 -29.25
N THR A 481 18.54 9.32 -29.66
CA THR A 481 19.29 10.45 -30.25
C THR A 481 20.28 11.02 -29.23
N ASP A 482 19.84 11.12 -27.97
CA ASP A 482 20.67 11.41 -26.81
C ASP A 482 20.15 10.57 -25.62
N GLY A 483 21.04 9.86 -24.94
CA GLY A 483 20.64 8.94 -23.89
C GLY A 483 20.31 9.69 -22.60
N TYR A 484 21.21 10.57 -22.16
CA TYR A 484 21.14 11.28 -20.89
C TYR A 484 21.42 12.77 -21.09
N TYR A 485 20.36 13.54 -21.26
CA TYR A 485 20.46 14.98 -21.48
C TYR A 485 20.20 15.79 -20.21
N GLY A 486 21.11 16.70 -19.89
CA GLY A 486 20.99 17.65 -18.78
C GLY A 486 21.92 17.34 -17.61
N THR A 487 21.65 17.96 -16.46
CA THR A 487 22.46 17.82 -15.25
C THR A 487 21.79 16.85 -14.27
N PHE A 488 22.56 15.95 -13.67
CA PHE A 488 22.08 14.98 -12.69
C PHE A 488 22.86 15.08 -11.39
N ASP A 489 22.30 14.51 -10.32
CA ASP A 489 22.94 14.53 -9.00
C ASP A 489 24.25 13.74 -9.03
N THR A 490 25.25 14.21 -8.27
CA THR A 490 26.58 13.58 -8.20
C THR A 490 26.56 12.14 -7.70
N GLY A 491 25.51 11.73 -7.00
CA GLY A 491 25.27 10.35 -6.60
C GLY A 491 24.77 9.44 -7.72
N SER A 492 24.48 9.96 -8.91
CA SER A 492 24.11 9.18 -10.10
C SER A 492 25.28 8.33 -10.57
N ASN A 493 25.05 7.04 -10.86
CA ASN A 493 26.13 6.10 -11.17
C ASN A 493 25.64 4.78 -11.78
N TYR A 494 26.54 4.00 -12.37
CA TYR A 494 26.28 2.66 -12.92
C TYR A 494 25.21 2.65 -14.03
N ASN A 495 25.15 3.70 -14.83
CA ASN A 495 24.24 3.81 -15.98
C ASN A 495 24.92 3.30 -17.26
N ILE A 496 24.15 2.97 -18.29
CA ILE A 496 24.70 2.55 -19.58
C ILE A 496 24.02 3.23 -20.77
N SER A 497 24.85 3.72 -21.71
CA SER A 497 24.45 4.32 -22.97
C SER A 497 25.23 3.74 -24.15
N ASP A 498 24.60 3.66 -25.32
CA ASP A 498 25.28 3.38 -26.60
C ASP A 498 26.01 4.60 -27.16
N LEU A 499 25.77 5.79 -26.60
CA LEU A 499 26.42 7.04 -27.01
C LEU A 499 27.71 7.31 -26.23
N ALA A 500 28.53 8.22 -26.76
CA ALA A 500 29.82 8.57 -26.19
C ALA A 500 29.71 9.70 -25.17
N GLY A 501 29.80 9.36 -23.88
CA GLY A 501 30.07 10.31 -22.80
C GLY A 501 28.84 11.05 -22.26
N ASP A 502 27.65 10.50 -22.44
CA ASP A 502 26.40 11.04 -21.91
C ASP A 502 25.98 10.38 -20.58
N ALA A 503 26.28 9.08 -20.37
CA ALA A 503 25.86 8.38 -19.15
C ALA A 503 26.55 8.96 -17.88
N PRO A 504 25.79 9.48 -16.89
CA PRO A 504 26.36 10.18 -15.75
C PRO A 504 26.91 9.23 -14.69
N GLY A 505 28.01 9.62 -14.04
CA GLY A 505 28.65 8.90 -12.93
C GLY A 505 29.90 8.12 -13.33
N VAL A 506 30.83 7.94 -12.38
CA VAL A 506 32.19 7.43 -12.64
C VAL A 506 32.24 5.95 -13.05
N ASN A 507 31.24 5.15 -12.67
CA ASN A 507 31.15 3.73 -13.01
C ASN A 507 30.13 3.47 -14.14
N SER A 508 29.70 4.52 -14.85
CA SER A 508 28.80 4.40 -15.99
C SER A 508 29.53 3.98 -17.25
N ILE A 509 28.86 3.19 -18.08
CA ILE A 509 29.41 2.62 -19.31
C ILE A 509 28.87 3.43 -20.49
N ASN A 510 29.77 3.95 -21.31
CA ASN A 510 29.44 4.70 -22.52
C ASN A 510 29.89 3.92 -23.76
N SER A 511 29.33 4.28 -24.92
CA SER A 511 29.67 3.69 -26.22
C SER A 511 29.50 2.18 -26.26
N LYS A 512 28.51 1.65 -25.53
CA LYS A 512 28.25 0.22 -25.42
C LYS A 512 26.87 -0.12 -25.96
N VAL A 513 26.86 -0.87 -27.05
CA VAL A 513 25.66 -1.50 -27.59
C VAL A 513 25.35 -2.78 -26.83
N ILE A 514 24.08 -2.96 -26.47
CA ILE A 514 23.54 -4.13 -25.76
C ILE A 514 22.77 -5.04 -26.72
N ASN A 515 22.93 -6.35 -26.51
CA ASN A 515 22.18 -7.38 -27.22
C ASN A 515 20.96 -7.78 -26.39
N PHE A 516 19.78 -7.62 -26.99
CA PHE A 516 18.52 -8.09 -26.45
C PHE A 516 18.12 -9.42 -27.08
N VAL A 517 17.25 -10.17 -26.40
CA VAL A 517 16.68 -11.42 -26.90
C VAL A 517 16.03 -11.22 -28.27
N ASP A 518 15.18 -10.21 -28.41
CA ASP A 518 14.53 -9.84 -29.68
C ASP A 518 14.06 -8.39 -29.69
N LYS A 519 15.00 -7.46 -29.97
CA LYS A 519 14.70 -6.02 -29.99
C LYS A 519 13.71 -5.61 -31.08
N ASP A 520 13.62 -6.36 -32.18
CA ASP A 520 12.76 -6.02 -33.31
C ASP A 520 11.29 -6.27 -32.92
N ASN A 521 11.04 -7.28 -32.06
CA ASN A 521 9.74 -7.55 -31.44
C ASN A 521 9.57 -6.90 -30.05
N LYS A 522 10.43 -5.94 -29.69
CA LYS A 522 10.39 -5.19 -28.41
C LYS A 522 10.55 -6.08 -27.17
N ASP A 523 11.20 -7.23 -27.31
CA ASP A 523 11.67 -8.04 -26.20
C ASP A 523 13.06 -7.54 -25.78
N PHE A 524 13.08 -6.69 -24.77
CA PHE A 524 14.29 -6.08 -24.22
C PHE A 524 14.90 -6.87 -23.06
N HIS A 525 14.54 -8.14 -22.89
CA HIS A 525 15.33 -9.01 -22.04
C HIS A 525 16.76 -9.09 -22.57
N LEU A 526 17.73 -9.11 -21.65
CA LEU A 526 19.13 -9.26 -22.04
C LEU A 526 19.35 -10.67 -22.60
N SER A 527 19.88 -10.76 -23.81
CA SER A 527 20.39 -12.03 -24.31
C SER A 527 21.66 -12.41 -23.56
N GLY A 528 21.89 -13.70 -23.31
CA GLY A 528 23.07 -14.19 -22.59
C GLY A 528 24.38 -13.63 -23.17
N LEU A 529 25.35 -13.41 -22.27
CA LEU A 529 26.67 -12.79 -22.52
C LEU A 529 27.36 -13.24 -23.81
#